data_AF-A0A351T8C7-F1
#
_entry.id   AF-A0A351T8C7-F1
#
_cell.length_a   1.000
_cell.length_b   1.000
_cell.length_c   1.000
_cell.angle_alpha   90.00
_cell.angle_beta   90.00
_cell.angle_gamma   90.00
#
_symmetry.space_group_name_H-M   'P 1'
#
loop_
_entity.id
_entity.type
_entity.pdbx_description
1 polymer ?
#
loop_
_entity_poly.entity_id
_entity_poly.type
_entity_poly.pdbx_seq_one_letter_code
_entity_poly.pdbx_strand_id
1 'polypeptide(L)'
;MDIVRPDCQTSPIIFNSPHSGADYHPEFVARSALDEATLRRSEDAFVDELFAHATRVGAPLVRALFPRAYLDVNREAFELDPAMFAEPLPA
;
A
#
# COMPACT_ATOMS: atom_id res chain seq x y z
N MET A 1 0.03 -2.89 -7.33
CA MET A 1 -1.36 -2.81 -6.86
C MET A 1 -2.18 -3.84 -7.59
N ASP A 2 -3.27 -4.27 -6.99
CA ASP A 2 -4.20 -5.27 -7.52
C ASP A 2 -5.65 -4.83 -7.26
N ILE A 3 -6.58 -5.28 -8.10
CA ILE A 3 -8.03 -5.07 -7.95
C ILE A 3 -8.70 -6.44 -7.97
N VAL A 4 -9.16 -6.88 -6.80
CA VAL A 4 -9.97 -8.09 -6.67
C VAL A 4 -11.42 -7.71 -6.91
N ARG A 5 -12.00 -8.27 -7.99
CA ARG A 5 -13.37 -7.97 -8.41
C ARG A 5 -14.34 -9.03 -7.90
N PRO A 6 -15.58 -8.67 -7.54
CA PRO A 6 -16.65 -9.64 -7.35
C PRO A 6 -17.05 -10.25 -8.71
N ASP A 7 -17.67 -11.44 -8.69
CA ASP A 7 -18.24 -12.06 -9.90
C ASP A 7 -19.31 -11.16 -10.55
N CYS A 8 -20.08 -10.47 -9.72
CA CYS A 8 -21.01 -9.42 -10.11
C CYS A 8 -20.96 -8.29 -9.08
N GLN A 9 -20.72 -7.05 -9.52
CA GLN A 9 -20.72 -5.90 -8.63
C GLN A 9 -22.15 -5.45 -8.35
N THR A 10 -22.62 -5.72 -7.14
CA THR A 10 -23.98 -5.37 -6.67
C THR A 10 -23.98 -4.28 -5.60
N SER A 11 -22.80 -3.92 -5.07
CA SER A 11 -22.62 -2.86 -4.09
C SER A 11 -22.00 -1.61 -4.72
N PRO A 12 -22.40 -0.39 -4.30
CA PRO A 12 -21.74 0.85 -4.68
C PRO A 12 -20.46 1.13 -3.88
N ILE A 13 -20.10 0.26 -2.93
CA ILE A 13 -18.95 0.42 -2.04
C ILE A 13 -17.71 -0.18 -2.70
N ILE A 14 -16.58 0.54 -2.61
CA ILE A 14 -15.25 0.05 -2.97
C ILE A 14 -14.39 0.06 -1.71
N PHE A 15 -13.76 -1.08 -1.40
CA PHE A 15 -12.78 -1.17 -0.33
C PHE A 15 -11.38 -0.92 -0.89
N ASN A 16 -10.53 -0.26 -0.10
CA ASN A 16 -9.14 0.00 -0.44
C ASN A 16 -8.25 -0.36 0.75
N SER A 17 -7.25 -1.21 0.54
CA SER A 17 -6.23 -1.59 1.51
C SER A 17 -4.85 -1.09 1.03
N PRO A 18 -4.50 0.16 1.30
CA PRO A 18 -3.29 0.78 0.75
C PRO A 18 -1.99 0.35 1.43
N HIS A 19 -2.06 -0.26 2.63
CA HIS A 19 -0.91 -0.47 3.52
C HIS A 19 -0.66 -1.93 3.90
N SER A 20 -1.40 -2.89 3.33
CA SER A 20 -1.24 -4.33 3.56
C SER A 20 -0.19 -5.01 2.67
N GLY A 21 0.35 -4.28 1.69
CA GLY A 21 1.35 -4.82 0.77
C GLY A 21 2.66 -5.19 1.49
N ALA A 22 3.17 -6.38 1.19
CA ALA A 22 4.38 -6.94 1.80
C ALA A 22 5.41 -7.42 0.77
N ASP A 23 5.29 -7.03 -0.50
CA ASP A 23 6.28 -7.33 -1.54
C ASP A 23 7.47 -6.38 -1.44
N TYR A 24 8.46 -6.74 -0.62
CA TYR A 24 9.72 -6.01 -0.49
C TYR A 24 10.68 -6.38 -1.62
N HIS A 25 10.86 -5.49 -2.59
CA HIS A 25 11.85 -5.71 -3.64
C HIS A 25 13.25 -5.81 -3.02
N PRO A 26 14.08 -6.82 -3.36
CA PRO A 26 15.38 -7.01 -2.72
C PRO A 26 16.31 -5.79 -2.83
N GLU A 27 16.27 -5.08 -3.95
CA GLU A 27 17.04 -3.86 -4.14
C GLU A 27 16.63 -2.73 -3.17
N PHE A 28 15.34 -2.62 -2.86
CA PHE A 28 14.86 -1.64 -1.88
C PHE A 28 15.37 -1.97 -0.48
N VAL A 29 15.28 -3.24 -0.07
CA VAL A 29 15.78 -3.70 1.23
C VAL A 29 17.30 -3.46 1.35
N ALA A 30 18.06 -3.80 0.30
CA ALA A 30 19.51 -3.61 0.29
C ALA A 30 19.95 -2.14 0.36
N ARG A 31 19.10 -1.21 -0.10
CA ARG A 31 19.36 0.25 -0.06
C ARG A 31 18.78 0.93 1.19
N SER A 32 17.97 0.23 1.95
CA SER A 32 17.37 0.73 3.18
C SER A 32 18.41 0.79 4.31
N ALA A 33 18.31 1.81 5.16
CA ALA A 33 19.06 1.86 6.43
C ALA A 33 18.43 0.95 7.52
N LEU A 34 17.24 0.42 7.27
CA LEU A 34 16.45 -0.40 8.19
C LEU A 34 16.51 -1.87 7.76
N ASP A 35 16.57 -2.76 8.76
CA ASP A 35 16.40 -4.20 8.53
C ASP A 35 14.94 -4.54 8.14
N GLU A 36 14.78 -5.75 7.59
CA GLU A 36 13.48 -6.24 7.12
C GLU A 36 12.44 -6.23 8.25
N ALA A 37 12.79 -6.74 9.42
CA ALA A 37 11.87 -6.79 10.57
C ALA A 37 11.36 -5.38 10.95
N THR A 38 12.22 -4.37 10.90
CA THR A 38 11.85 -2.98 11.17
C THR A 38 10.96 -2.39 10.09
N LEU A 39 11.27 -2.64 8.81
CA LEU A 39 10.44 -2.19 7.68
C LEU A 39 9.00 -2.74 7.81
N ARG A 40 8.87 -4.02 8.14
CA ARG A 40 7.58 -4.70 8.30
C ARG A 40 6.72 -4.17 9.44
N ARG A 41 7.28 -3.46 10.42
CA ARG A 41 6.50 -2.81 11.50
C ARG A 41 5.57 -1.70 11.00
N SER A 42 5.81 -1.19 9.80
CA SER A 42 4.95 -0.16 9.19
C SER A 42 3.72 -0.73 8.48
N GLU A 43 3.65 -2.05 8.28
CA GLU A 43 2.53 -2.69 7.59
C GLU A 43 1.23 -2.60 8.38
N ASP A 44 0.13 -2.35 7.68
CA ASP A 44 -1.20 -2.70 8.15
C ASP A 44 -1.44 -4.18 7.78
N ALA A 45 -0.68 -5.06 8.43
CA ALA A 45 -0.55 -6.46 8.04
C ALA A 45 -1.92 -7.18 8.00
N PHE A 46 -2.16 -7.95 6.94
CA PHE A 46 -3.35 -8.78 6.73
C PHE A 46 -4.69 -8.04 6.65
N VAL A 47 -4.69 -6.70 6.52
CA VAL A 47 -5.94 -5.93 6.36
C VAL A 47 -6.65 -6.28 5.05
N ASP A 48 -5.93 -6.57 3.97
CA ASP A 48 -6.55 -7.05 2.74
C ASP A 48 -7.24 -8.41 2.92
N GLU A 49 -6.64 -9.33 3.68
CA GLU A 49 -7.26 -10.62 4.04
C GLU A 49 -8.51 -10.43 4.90
N LEU A 50 -8.45 -9.52 5.88
CA LEU A 50 -9.59 -9.17 6.73
C LEU A 50 -10.79 -8.69 5.89
N PHE A 51 -10.52 -7.92 4.82
CA PHE A 51 -11.55 -7.41 3.91
C PHE A 51 -11.78 -8.27 2.67
N ALA A 52 -11.12 -9.42 2.52
CA ALA A 52 -11.24 -10.27 1.33
C ALA A 52 -12.68 -10.74 1.06
N HIS A 53 -13.52 -10.81 2.10
CA HIS A 53 -14.94 -11.15 1.97
C HIS A 53 -15.78 -10.07 1.25
N ALA A 54 -15.29 -8.83 1.11
CA ALA A 54 -16.00 -7.76 0.40
C ALA A 54 -16.46 -8.17 -1.00
N THR A 55 -15.61 -8.91 -1.72
CA THR A 55 -15.89 -9.41 -3.07
C THR A 55 -17.04 -10.42 -3.09
N ARG A 56 -17.23 -11.20 -2.02
CA ARG A 56 -18.35 -12.16 -1.89
C ARG A 56 -19.70 -11.48 -1.68
N VAL A 57 -19.70 -10.23 -1.20
CA VAL A 57 -20.90 -9.41 -1.05
C VAL A 57 -21.04 -8.34 -2.14
N GLY A 58 -20.32 -8.51 -3.26
CA GLY A 58 -20.49 -7.68 -4.45
C GLY A 58 -19.75 -6.34 -4.42
N ALA A 59 -18.79 -6.15 -3.52
CA ALA A 59 -17.96 -4.95 -3.42
C ALA A 59 -16.51 -5.23 -3.86
N PRO A 60 -15.92 -4.44 -4.78
CA PRO A 60 -14.51 -4.58 -5.14
C PRO A 60 -13.55 -4.26 -4.00
N LEU A 61 -12.38 -4.89 -4.00
CA LEU A 61 -11.26 -4.59 -3.12
C LEU A 61 -10.04 -4.19 -3.95
N VAL A 62 -9.53 -2.98 -3.72
CA VAL A 62 -8.24 -2.52 -4.22
C VAL A 62 -7.19 -2.74 -3.13
N ARG A 63 -6.01 -3.25 -3.47
CA ARG A 63 -4.91 -3.42 -2.51
C ARG A 63 -3.56 -3.04 -3.08
N ALA A 64 -2.71 -2.47 -2.22
CA ALA A 64 -1.29 -2.35 -2.50
C ALA A 64 -0.63 -3.73 -2.45
N LEU A 65 0.43 -3.90 -3.26
CA LEU A 65 1.27 -5.11 -3.21
C LEU A 65 2.61 -4.79 -2.56
N PHE A 66 3.14 -3.60 -2.82
CA PHE A 66 4.35 -3.07 -2.21
C PHE A 66 4.06 -2.43 -0.84
N PRO A 67 5.05 -2.39 0.06
CA PRO A 67 4.91 -1.82 1.39
C PRO A 67 4.83 -0.29 1.35
N ARG A 68 4.10 0.31 2.30
CA ARG A 68 4.02 1.77 2.44
C ARG A 68 5.38 2.43 2.74
N ALA A 69 6.31 1.68 3.33
CA ALA A 69 7.67 2.13 3.56
C ALA A 69 8.46 2.37 2.26
N TYR A 70 8.05 1.73 1.15
CA TYR A 70 8.58 2.03 -0.17
C TYR A 70 7.87 3.24 -0.80
N LEU A 71 6.54 3.22 -0.80
CA LEU A 71 5.70 4.32 -1.26
C LEU A 71 4.36 4.28 -0.55
N ASP A 72 4.02 5.36 0.17
CA ASP A 72 2.73 5.48 0.84
C ASP A 72 1.69 6.10 -0.11
N VAL A 73 0.83 5.24 -0.66
CA VAL A 73 -0.23 5.62 -1.62
C VAL A 73 -1.47 6.24 -0.95
N ASN A 74 -1.45 6.37 0.37
CA ASN A 74 -2.47 7.08 1.15
C ASN A 74 -2.01 8.49 1.54
N ARG A 75 -0.96 8.99 0.90
CA ARG A 75 -0.40 10.34 1.04
C ARG A 75 -0.55 11.13 -0.26
N GLU A 76 -0.57 12.45 -0.14
CA GLU A 76 -0.52 13.33 -1.30
C GLU A 76 0.87 13.26 -1.96
N ALA A 77 0.95 13.41 -3.30
CA ALA A 77 2.18 13.20 -4.05
C ALA A 77 3.33 14.15 -3.65
N PHE A 78 3.01 15.34 -3.16
CA PHE A 78 3.92 16.38 -2.68
C PHE A 78 3.88 16.55 -1.16
N GLU A 79 3.26 15.61 -0.42
CA GLU A 79 3.41 15.52 1.04
C GLU A 79 4.79 14.95 1.40
N LEU A 80 5.83 15.72 1.06
CA LEU A 80 7.23 15.37 1.19
C LEU A 80 7.93 16.39 2.10
N ASP A 81 8.76 15.91 3.03
CA ASP A 81 9.67 16.78 3.78
C ASP A 81 10.82 17.24 2.87
N PRO A 82 10.97 18.54 2.58
CA PRO A 82 12.05 19.05 1.72
C PRO A 82 13.45 18.71 2.26
N ALA A 83 13.61 18.51 3.57
CA ALA A 83 14.90 18.18 4.17
C ALA A 83 15.38 16.76 3.83
N MET A 84 14.51 15.89 3.30
CA MET A 84 14.89 14.55 2.85
C MET A 84 15.60 14.52 1.48
N PHE A 85 15.57 15.64 0.74
CA PHE A 85 16.07 15.71 -0.63
C PHE A 85 17.23 16.71 -0.75
N ALA A 86 18.21 16.38 -1.60
CA ALA A 86 19.33 17.29 -1.88
C ALA A 86 18.92 18.44 -2.83
N GLU A 87 17.96 18.18 -3.71
CA GLU A 87 17.42 19.13 -4.67
C GLU A 87 16.06 19.66 -4.20
N PRO A 88 15.68 20.90 -4.55
CA PRO A 88 14.38 21.42 -4.22
C PRO A 88 13.26 20.60 -4.88
N LEU A 89 12.14 20.45 -4.17
CA LEU A 89 10.95 19.82 -4.72
C LEU A 89 10.35 20.69 -5.84
N PRO A 90 9.69 20.09 -6.85
CA PRO A 90 8.95 20.83 -7.87
C PRO A 90 7.90 21.77 -7.24
N ALA A 91 7.73 22.94 -7.84
CA ALA A 91 6.71 23.93 -7.46
C ALA A 91 5.39 23.71 -8.21
#